data_AF-A0A452Y2I8-F1
#
_entry.id   AF-A0A452Y2I8-F1
#
_cell.length_a   1.000
_cell.length_b   1.000
_cell.length_c   1.000
_cell.angle_alpha   90.00
_cell.angle_beta   90.00
_cell.angle_gamma   90.00
#
_symmetry.space_group_name_H-M   'P 1'
#
loop_
_entity.id
_entity.type
_entity.pdbx_description
1 polymer ?
#
loop_
_entity_poly.entity_id
_entity_poly.type
_entity_poly.pdbx_seq_one_letter_code
_entity_poly.pdbx_strand_id
1 'polypeptide(L)'
;QAHAPIPNENIYDFLNSPEVWQAPGEAFLNGSTISVEQDFLVATVGIWDNIIDMRTCLQNMLREYQLNECVVELDKSRVIEALRFHPRGREKIGAGIKDIKIGHHPSHPGTRCFIMVRDDGTTEDFSYKKCVQAAADSISPELGRYVERILRNRAVSS
;
A
#
# COMPACT_ATOMS: atom_id res chain seq x y z
N GLN A 1 4.75 32.72 10.14
CA GLN A 1 6.14 32.24 9.95
C GLN A 1 6.02 30.82 9.42
N ALA A 2 6.59 30.52 8.25
CA ALA A 2 6.41 29.22 7.61
C ALA A 2 7.07 28.11 8.45
N HIS A 3 6.27 27.14 8.88
CA HIS A 3 6.74 25.97 9.60
C HIS A 3 7.42 25.02 8.60
N ALA A 4 8.66 24.64 8.84
CA ALA A 4 9.38 23.71 7.99
C ALA A 4 8.79 22.28 8.15
N PRO A 5 8.79 21.45 7.09
CA PRO A 5 8.34 20.06 7.19
C PRO A 5 9.24 19.28 8.14
N ILE A 6 8.61 18.54 9.07
CA ILE A 6 9.31 17.74 10.08
C ILE A 6 9.83 16.47 9.40
N PRO A 7 11.15 16.19 9.44
CA PRO A 7 11.69 14.97 8.87
C PRO A 7 11.17 13.73 9.64
N ASN A 8 10.71 12.71 8.90
CA ASN A 8 10.21 11.42 9.40
C ASN A 8 8.80 11.38 10.01
N GLU A 9 7.95 12.37 9.72
CA GLU A 9 6.54 12.29 10.12
C GLU A 9 5.84 11.11 9.41
N ASN A 10 5.10 10.30 10.18
CA ASN A 10 4.25 9.26 9.62
C ASN A 10 3.23 9.95 8.70
N ILE A 11 3.02 9.43 7.49
CA ILE A 11 2.06 10.02 6.55
C ILE A 11 0.65 10.08 7.16
N TYR A 12 0.36 9.19 8.11
CA TYR A 12 -0.85 9.22 8.92
C TYR A 12 -0.91 10.44 9.85
N ASP A 13 0.18 10.78 10.52
CA ASP A 13 0.25 11.94 11.43
C ASP A 13 0.20 13.24 10.63
N PHE A 14 0.88 13.28 9.48
CA PHE A 14 0.81 14.41 8.55
C PHE A 14 -0.62 14.63 8.00
N LEU A 15 -1.28 13.58 7.50
CA LEU A 15 -2.64 13.67 6.95
C LEU A 15 -3.71 13.92 8.03
N ASN A 16 -3.44 13.61 9.29
CA ASN A 16 -4.34 13.87 10.43
C ASN A 16 -3.90 15.07 11.29
N SER A 17 -2.89 15.85 10.87
CA SER A 17 -2.51 17.08 11.60
C SER A 17 -3.65 18.11 11.52
N PRO A 18 -4.00 18.80 12.62
CA PRO A 18 -5.00 19.88 12.63
C PRO A 18 -4.72 20.97 11.58
N GLU A 19 -3.46 21.14 11.18
CA GLU A 19 -3.02 22.12 10.18
C GLU A 19 -3.48 21.76 8.76
N VAL A 20 -3.72 20.48 8.48
CA VAL A 20 -4.24 19.98 7.19
C VAL A 20 -5.77 20.15 7.11
N TRP A 21 -6.47 20.06 8.24
CA TRP A 21 -7.94 20.11 8.31
C TRP A 21 -8.53 21.52 8.55
N GLN A 22 -7.74 22.49 9.03
CA GLN A 22 -8.26 23.82 9.41
C GLN A 22 -8.09 24.96 8.38
N ALA A 23 -7.63 24.68 7.15
CA ALA A 23 -7.62 25.69 6.09
C ALA A 23 -8.76 25.41 5.08
N PRO A 24 -9.85 26.19 5.06
CA PRO A 24 -10.77 26.17 3.94
C PRO A 24 -10.05 26.78 2.73
N GLY A 25 -9.43 25.93 1.93
CA GLY A 25 -8.74 26.30 0.69
C GLY A 25 -7.26 25.92 0.68
N GLU A 26 -6.98 24.82 -0.02
CA GLU A 26 -5.70 24.42 -0.60
C GLU A 26 -4.49 24.24 0.34
N ALA A 27 -4.16 22.98 0.63
CA ALA A 27 -2.86 22.60 1.17
C ALA A 27 -1.83 22.41 0.03
N PHE A 28 -0.73 23.16 0.10
CA PHE A 28 0.33 23.14 -0.91
C PHE A 28 1.46 22.19 -0.49
N LEU A 29 1.68 21.13 -1.27
CA LEU A 29 2.90 20.32 -1.22
C LEU A 29 3.67 20.48 -2.54
N ASN A 30 4.88 21.07 -2.46
CA ASN A 30 5.84 21.21 -3.56
C ASN A 30 5.27 21.82 -4.86
N GLY A 31 4.49 22.89 -4.76
CA GLY A 31 4.16 23.75 -5.92
C GLY A 31 3.30 23.09 -7.01
N SER A 32 2.66 21.95 -6.74
CA SER A 32 1.68 21.34 -7.63
C SER A 32 0.31 21.42 -6.95
N THR A 33 -0.53 22.36 -7.39
CA THR A 33 -1.95 22.41 -7.02
C THR A 33 -2.61 21.11 -7.44
N ILE A 34 -2.95 20.24 -6.48
CA ILE A 34 -3.82 19.08 -6.71
C ILE A 34 -5.10 19.38 -5.95
N SER A 35 -5.90 20.28 -6.52
CA SER A 35 -7.30 20.46 -6.17
C SER A 35 -8.05 19.33 -6.86
N VAL A 36 -7.94 18.13 -6.32
CA VAL A 36 -8.80 17.01 -6.69
C VAL A 36 -9.38 16.51 -5.38
N GLU A 37 -10.70 16.64 -5.26
CA GLU A 37 -11.51 16.40 -4.07
C GLU A 37 -10.94 15.25 -3.23
N GLN A 38 -10.56 15.55 -1.98
CA GLN A 38 -10.11 14.56 -1.00
C GLN A 38 -11.17 13.46 -0.75
N ASP A 39 -12.38 13.61 -1.29
CA ASP A 39 -13.50 12.67 -1.24
C ASP A 39 -13.14 11.26 -1.73
N PHE A 40 -12.25 11.11 -2.71
CA PHE A 40 -11.82 9.77 -3.12
C PHE A 40 -10.83 9.13 -2.13
N LEU A 41 -10.18 9.92 -1.27
CA LEU A 41 -9.29 9.40 -0.22
C LEU A 41 -10.07 8.81 0.95
N VAL A 42 -11.38 9.07 1.06
CA VAL A 42 -12.27 8.43 2.05
C VAL A 42 -13.06 7.27 1.46
N ALA A 43 -12.85 6.93 0.19
CA ALA A 43 -13.51 5.80 -0.44
C ALA A 43 -12.97 4.48 0.11
N THR A 44 -13.87 3.64 0.61
CA THR A 44 -13.53 2.31 1.13
C THR A 44 -12.93 1.43 0.04
N VAL A 45 -11.92 0.64 0.41
CA VAL A 45 -11.28 -0.34 -0.47
C VAL A 45 -11.45 -1.71 0.15
N GLY A 46 -12.30 -2.58 -0.38
CA GLY A 46 -12.51 -3.92 0.19
C GLY A 46 -12.87 -3.87 1.68
N ILE A 47 -11.91 -4.25 2.54
CA ILE A 47 -12.05 -4.25 4.02
C ILE A 47 -11.41 -3.04 4.72
N TRP A 48 -10.79 -2.13 3.96
CA TRP A 48 -10.09 -0.96 4.49
C TRP A 48 -10.97 0.29 4.36
N ASP A 49 -10.91 1.19 5.34
CA ASP A 49 -11.68 2.44 5.30
C ASP A 49 -11.24 3.32 4.14
N ASN A 50 -9.95 3.24 3.77
CA ASN A 50 -9.44 3.86 2.55
C ASN A 50 -8.15 3.21 2.00
N ILE A 51 -7.68 3.75 0.87
CA ILE A 51 -6.48 3.30 0.16
C ILE A 51 -5.16 3.53 0.92
N ILE A 52 -5.10 4.54 1.79
CA ILE A 52 -3.94 4.81 2.65
C ILE A 52 -3.86 3.75 3.74
N ASP A 53 -4.99 3.32 4.28
CA ASP A 53 -5.06 2.25 5.28
C ASP A 53 -4.60 0.93 4.69
N MET A 54 -5.11 0.57 3.51
CA MET A 54 -4.66 -0.61 2.76
C MET A 54 -3.13 -0.58 2.57
N ARG A 55 -2.61 0.53 2.06
CA ARG A 55 -1.17 0.69 1.81
C ARG A 55 -0.35 0.57 3.10
N THR A 56 -0.78 1.24 4.16
CA THR A 56 -0.04 1.34 5.43
C THR A 56 -0.05 0.00 6.13
N CYS A 57 -1.20 -0.66 6.19
CA CYS A 57 -1.37 -1.99 6.75
C CYS A 57 -0.43 -3.00 6.09
N LEU A 58 -0.44 -3.09 4.75
CA LEU A 58 0.42 -4.01 4.00
C LEU A 58 1.91 -3.66 4.14
N GLN A 59 2.25 -2.37 4.13
CA GLN A 59 3.63 -1.92 4.30
C GLN A 59 4.19 -2.25 5.70
N ASN A 60 3.38 -2.10 6.75
CA ASN A 60 3.80 -2.39 8.11
C ASN A 60 4.03 -3.88 8.31
N MET A 61 3.18 -4.75 7.76
CA MET A 61 3.44 -6.20 7.75
C MET A 61 4.80 -6.55 7.13
N LEU A 62 5.14 -5.92 5.99
CA LEU A 62 6.45 -6.13 5.35
C LEU A 62 7.62 -5.55 6.13
N ARG A 63 7.41 -4.73 7.17
CA ARG A 63 8.46 -4.17 8.03
C ARG A 63 8.60 -4.97 9.32
N GLU A 64 7.48 -5.31 9.93
CA GLU A 64 7.39 -5.82 11.32
C GLU A 64 7.63 -7.32 11.43
N TYR A 65 7.10 -8.11 10.49
CA TYR A 65 7.37 -9.55 10.47
C TYR A 65 8.86 -9.83 10.22
N GLN A 66 9.34 -11.00 10.59
CA GLN A 66 10.69 -11.47 10.24
C GLN A 66 10.70 -12.11 8.84
N LEU A 67 11.89 -12.24 8.26
CA LEU A 67 12.03 -12.96 7.00
C LEU A 67 11.74 -14.44 7.19
N ASN A 68 11.01 -15.02 6.24
CA ASN A 68 10.49 -16.38 6.24
C ASN A 68 9.44 -16.68 7.33
N GLU A 69 9.05 -15.68 8.12
CA GLU A 69 7.94 -15.81 9.06
C GLU A 69 6.61 -15.84 8.32
N CYS A 70 5.73 -16.75 8.73
CA CYS A 70 4.35 -16.82 8.24
C CYS A 70 3.52 -15.69 8.83
N VAL A 71 2.70 -15.07 7.99
CA VAL A 71 1.73 -14.05 8.38
C VAL A 71 0.62 -14.72 9.18
N VAL A 72 0.30 -14.18 10.37
CA VAL A 72 -0.75 -14.76 11.23
C VAL A 72 -2.12 -14.67 10.57
N GLU A 73 -3.06 -15.54 10.93
CA GLU A 73 -4.36 -15.69 10.25
C GLU A 73 -5.14 -14.38 10.05
N LEU A 74 -5.16 -13.51 11.07
CA LEU A 74 -5.84 -12.23 10.97
C LEU A 74 -5.25 -11.37 9.84
N ASP A 75 -3.94 -11.24 9.79
CA ASP A 75 -3.25 -10.45 8.76
C ASP A 75 -3.25 -11.17 7.41
N LYS A 76 -3.20 -12.50 7.41
CA LYS A 76 -3.28 -13.32 6.21
C LYS A 76 -4.56 -13.03 5.44
N SER A 77 -5.69 -12.89 6.13
CA SER A 77 -6.97 -12.51 5.50
C SER A 77 -6.89 -11.17 4.76
N ARG A 78 -6.21 -10.18 5.34
CA ARG A 78 -5.99 -8.86 4.73
C ARG A 78 -5.09 -8.96 3.51
N VAL A 79 -4.05 -9.76 3.59
CA VAL A 79 -3.11 -9.98 2.49
C VAL A 79 -3.78 -10.73 1.33
N ILE A 80 -4.66 -11.69 1.61
CA ILE A 80 -5.48 -12.38 0.60
C ILE A 80 -6.46 -11.40 -0.07
N GLU A 81 -7.13 -10.55 0.72
CA GLU A 81 -8.02 -9.52 0.17
C GLU A 81 -7.25 -8.57 -0.76
N ALA A 82 -6.04 -8.15 -0.37
CA ALA A 82 -5.20 -7.29 -1.20
C ALA A 82 -4.80 -7.99 -2.51
N LEU A 83 -4.53 -9.29 -2.47
CA LEU A 83 -4.16 -10.07 -3.64
C LEU A 83 -5.26 -10.10 -4.71
N ARG A 84 -6.54 -9.94 -4.34
CA ARG A 84 -7.67 -9.88 -5.29
C ARG A 84 -7.58 -8.69 -6.24
N PHE A 85 -7.00 -7.58 -5.79
CA PHE A 85 -6.77 -6.40 -6.62
C PHE A 85 -5.56 -6.56 -7.54
N HIS A 86 -4.65 -7.51 -7.28
CA HIS A 86 -3.45 -7.67 -8.10
C HIS A 86 -3.85 -7.99 -9.56
N PRO A 87 -3.27 -7.33 -10.59
CA PRO A 87 -3.65 -7.58 -11.99
C PRO A 87 -3.48 -9.04 -12.46
N ARG A 88 -2.56 -9.77 -11.80
CA ARG A 88 -2.34 -11.22 -11.98
C ARG A 88 -2.84 -12.06 -10.80
N GLY A 89 -3.76 -11.55 -9.98
CA GLY A 89 -4.18 -12.17 -8.72
C GLY A 89 -4.66 -13.62 -8.89
N ARG A 90 -5.53 -13.86 -9.88
CA ARG A 90 -6.03 -15.21 -10.19
C ARG A 90 -4.92 -16.19 -10.56
N GLU A 91 -3.99 -15.76 -11.41
CA GLU A 91 -2.84 -16.58 -11.82
C GLU A 91 -1.92 -16.85 -10.64
N LYS A 92 -1.70 -15.84 -9.79
CA LYS A 92 -0.91 -16.00 -8.58
C LYS A 92 -1.53 -17.03 -7.66
N ILE A 93 -2.82 -16.92 -7.33
CA ILE A 93 -3.53 -17.90 -6.47
C ILE A 93 -3.37 -19.33 -7.03
N GLY A 94 -3.59 -19.53 -8.33
CA GLY A 94 -3.36 -20.82 -8.98
C GLY A 94 -4.13 -21.96 -8.31
N ALA A 95 -3.39 -22.93 -7.76
CA ALA A 95 -3.92 -24.13 -7.11
C ALA A 95 -4.62 -23.89 -5.75
N GLY A 96 -4.52 -22.69 -5.18
CA GLY A 96 -5.05 -22.36 -3.85
C GLY A 96 -3.97 -21.76 -2.94
N ILE A 97 -4.38 -21.26 -1.78
CA ILE A 97 -3.50 -20.58 -0.82
C ILE A 97 -3.39 -21.44 0.44
N LYS A 98 -2.19 -21.96 0.69
CA LYS A 98 -1.86 -22.68 1.92
C LYS A 98 -1.39 -21.75 3.03
N ASP A 99 -0.42 -20.88 2.70
CA ASP A 99 0.15 -19.94 3.65
C ASP A 99 0.73 -18.70 2.94
N ILE A 100 1.04 -17.67 3.71
CA ILE A 100 1.71 -16.47 3.21
C ILE A 100 2.83 -16.12 4.19
N LYS A 101 4.03 -15.87 3.67
CA LYS A 101 5.20 -15.49 4.46
C LYS A 101 5.87 -14.23 3.91
N ILE A 102 6.74 -13.61 4.70
CA ILE A 102 7.58 -12.52 4.19
C ILE A 102 8.85 -13.08 3.57
N GLY A 103 9.23 -12.56 2.40
CA GLY A 103 10.48 -12.93 1.74
C GLY A 103 11.02 -11.78 0.90
N HIS A 104 12.07 -12.08 0.14
CA HIS A 104 12.68 -11.14 -0.78
C HIS A 104 12.16 -11.33 -2.20
N HIS A 105 12.04 -10.22 -2.94
CA HIS A 105 11.71 -10.29 -4.35
C HIS A 105 12.84 -11.03 -5.10
N PRO A 106 12.55 -12.06 -5.93
CA PRO A 106 13.57 -12.91 -6.55
C PRO A 106 14.62 -12.13 -7.35
N SER A 107 14.19 -11.12 -8.11
CA SER A 107 15.09 -10.26 -8.91
C SER A 107 15.60 -9.03 -8.18
N HIS A 108 15.10 -8.73 -6.97
CA HIS A 108 15.46 -7.52 -6.22
C HIS A 108 15.62 -7.88 -4.73
N PRO A 109 16.72 -8.55 -4.34
CA PRO A 109 16.90 -9.06 -2.98
C PRO A 109 16.84 -7.99 -1.89
N GLY A 110 17.08 -6.71 -2.20
CA GLY A 110 16.88 -5.61 -1.24
C GLY A 110 15.42 -5.30 -0.91
N THR A 111 14.46 -5.86 -1.64
CA THR A 111 13.02 -5.55 -1.50
C THR A 111 12.28 -6.70 -0.84
N ARG A 112 11.64 -6.42 0.29
CA ARG A 112 10.73 -7.37 0.96
C ARG A 112 9.36 -7.40 0.26
N CYS A 113 8.75 -8.59 0.21
CA CYS A 113 7.45 -8.83 -0.40
C CYS A 113 6.73 -10.00 0.27
N PHE A 114 5.47 -10.22 -0.11
CA PHE A 114 4.72 -11.40 0.31
C PHE A 114 5.06 -12.57 -0.61
N ILE A 115 5.33 -13.72 -0.01
CA ILE A 115 5.53 -15.00 -0.69
C ILE A 115 4.36 -15.88 -0.34
N MET A 116 3.54 -16.17 -1.34
CA MET A 116 2.42 -17.09 -1.21
C MET A 116 2.92 -18.53 -1.37
N VAL A 117 2.53 -19.40 -0.46
CA VAL A 117 2.71 -20.85 -0.54
C VAL A 117 1.39 -21.45 -1.00
N ARG A 118 1.41 -22.17 -2.13
CA ARG A 118 0.22 -22.82 -2.68
C ARG A 118 -0.02 -24.18 -2.04
N ASP A 119 -1.23 -24.72 -2.23
CA ASP A 119 -1.59 -26.06 -1.75
C ASP A 119 -0.75 -27.18 -2.39
N ASP A 120 -0.28 -26.96 -3.63
CA ASP A 120 0.63 -27.87 -4.32
C ASP A 120 2.11 -27.76 -3.87
N GLY A 121 2.40 -26.89 -2.90
CA GLY A 121 3.74 -26.66 -2.37
C GLY A 121 4.62 -25.71 -3.18
N THR A 122 4.15 -25.22 -4.34
CA THR A 122 4.86 -24.16 -5.09
C THR A 122 4.75 -22.81 -4.38
N THR A 123 5.66 -21.90 -4.70
CA THR A 123 5.66 -20.55 -4.13
C THR A 123 5.67 -19.47 -5.20
N GLU A 124 5.04 -18.34 -4.90
CA GLU A 124 4.94 -17.19 -5.79
C GLU A 124 5.03 -15.89 -4.99
N ASP A 125 5.88 -14.95 -5.40
CA ASP A 125 5.94 -13.63 -4.77
C ASP A 125 4.84 -12.70 -5.29
N PHE A 126 4.43 -11.70 -4.53
CA PHE A 126 3.65 -10.60 -5.09
C PHE A 126 3.91 -9.27 -4.41
N SER A 127 3.70 -8.21 -5.20
CA SER A 127 3.93 -6.84 -4.78
C SER A 127 2.65 -6.21 -4.25
N TYR A 128 2.64 -5.84 -2.97
CA TYR A 128 1.54 -5.05 -2.40
C TYR A 128 1.34 -3.72 -3.15
N LYS A 129 2.41 -3.15 -3.72
CA LYS A 129 2.31 -1.91 -4.52
C LYS A 129 1.41 -2.10 -5.74
N LYS A 130 1.47 -3.26 -6.39
CA LYS A 130 0.60 -3.60 -7.53
C LYS A 130 -0.85 -3.78 -7.09
N CYS A 131 -1.08 -4.35 -5.90
CA CYS A 131 -2.42 -4.45 -5.30
C CYS A 131 -3.00 -3.06 -5.02
N VAL A 132 -2.26 -2.20 -4.33
CA VAL A 132 -2.69 -0.84 -3.97
C VAL A 132 -2.94 0.01 -5.22
N GLN A 133 -2.05 -0.07 -6.22
CA GLN A 133 -2.24 0.66 -7.48
C GLN A 133 -3.52 0.23 -8.19
N ALA A 134 -3.75 -1.06 -8.37
CA ALA A 134 -4.93 -1.55 -9.06
C ALA A 134 -6.23 -1.29 -8.30
N ALA A 135 -6.19 -1.32 -6.95
CA ALA A 135 -7.32 -0.91 -6.13
C ALA A 135 -7.65 0.57 -6.32
N ALA A 136 -6.64 1.44 -6.32
CA ALA A 136 -6.78 2.86 -6.58
C ALA A 136 -7.37 3.13 -7.98
N ASP A 137 -6.82 2.48 -9.01
CA ASP A 137 -7.30 2.59 -10.39
C ASP A 137 -8.76 2.14 -10.53
N SER A 138 -9.21 1.18 -9.72
CA SER A 138 -10.60 0.71 -9.71
C SER A 138 -11.60 1.69 -9.09
N ILE A 139 -11.13 2.61 -8.25
CA ILE A 139 -11.95 3.66 -7.63
C ILE A 139 -12.04 4.86 -8.55
N SER A 140 -10.89 5.43 -8.96
CA SER A 140 -10.85 6.51 -9.96
C SER A 140 -9.46 6.63 -10.60
N PRO A 141 -9.37 7.06 -11.88
CA PRO A 141 -8.10 7.36 -12.52
C PRO A 141 -7.28 8.43 -11.79
N GLU A 142 -7.94 9.40 -11.16
CA GLU A 142 -7.33 10.46 -10.36
C GLU A 142 -6.62 9.89 -9.13
N LEU A 143 -7.29 9.00 -8.39
CA LEU A 143 -6.70 8.32 -7.24
C LEU A 143 -5.55 7.42 -7.68
N GLY A 144 -5.72 6.71 -8.80
CA GLY A 144 -4.66 5.93 -9.44
C GLY A 144 -3.37 6.73 -9.67
N ARG A 145 -3.47 7.90 -10.30
CA ARG A 145 -2.33 8.82 -10.52
C ARG A 145 -1.72 9.32 -9.21
N TYR A 146 -2.55 9.62 -8.21
CA TYR A 146 -2.07 10.02 -6.89
C TYR A 146 -1.25 8.90 -6.23
N VAL A 147 -1.79 7.68 -6.23
CA VAL A 147 -1.16 6.48 -5.64
C VAL A 147 0.16 6.14 -6.35
N GLU A 148 0.20 6.26 -7.67
CA GLU A 148 1.41 6.02 -8.45
C GLU A 148 2.55 6.94 -7.98
N ARG A 149 2.25 8.23 -7.77
CA ARG A 149 3.24 9.23 -7.32
C ARG A 149 3.78 8.92 -5.93
N ILE A 150 2.93 8.54 -4.97
CA ILE A 150 3.38 8.19 -3.61
C ILE A 150 4.16 6.86 -3.55
N LEU A 151 3.93 5.95 -4.50
CA LEU A 151 4.64 4.67 -4.58
C LEU A 151 6.02 4.80 -5.25
N ARG A 152 6.18 5.75 -6.18
CA ARG A 152 7.44 6.11 -6.84
C ARG A 152 8.38 6.92 -5.94
N ASN A 153 7.88 7.90 -5.19
CA ASN A 153 8.71 8.84 -4.42
C ASN A 153 9.55 8.20 -3.30
N ARG A 154 9.26 6.96 -2.87
CA ARG A 154 10.06 6.24 -1.86
C ARG A 154 11.17 5.36 -2.45
N ALA A 155 11.36 5.31 -3.76
CA ALA A 155 12.45 4.57 -4.40
C ALA A 155 13.77 5.39 -4.47
N VAL A 156 13.75 6.68 -4.11
CA VAL A 156 14.89 7.61 -4.28
C VAL A 156 15.66 7.86 -2.97
N SER A 157 15.22 7.29 -1.85
CA SER A 157 15.94 7.36 -0.57
C SER A 157 16.65 6.03 -0.32
N SER A 158 17.78 5.83 -0.99
CA SER A 158 18.76 4.74 -0.76
C SER A 158 20.12 5.36 -0.56
#